data_AF-A0A7R9Y0Y9-F1
#
_entry.id   AF-A0A7R9Y0Y9-F1
#
_cell.length_a   1.000
_cell.length_b   1.000
_cell.length_c   1.000
_cell.angle_alpha   90.00
_cell.angle_beta   90.00
_cell.angle_gamma   90.00
#
_symmetry.space_group_name_H-M   'P 1'
#
loop_
_entity.id
_entity.type
_entity.pdbx_description
1 polymer ?
#
loop_
_entity_poly.entity_id
_entity_poly.type
_entity_poly.pdbx_seq_one_letter_code
_entity_poly.pdbx_strand_id
1 'polypeptide(L)'
;MKGSYCDEFYEACKADFFCSSTGTGSFFDTVADECGTLGDIQSNCKSFEELYGSGEALCEKMWDDSFIYVPTTNFSDPDHNASDAFVWDWPANETNPNAAVLDHVEWPDSCNESEHDAWVEFDLKALEECPNVISDGTTGNVTNATGGYNP
;
A
#
# COMPACT_ATOMS: atom_id res chain seq x y z
N MET A 1 -8.79 8.31 -1.87
CA MET A 1 -9.29 7.72 -0.60
C MET A 1 -10.07 8.79 0.13
N LYS A 2 -11.22 8.43 0.72
CA LYS A 2 -12.04 9.39 1.46
C LYS A 2 -11.30 9.84 2.73
N GLY A 3 -11.10 11.14 2.87
CA GLY A 3 -10.23 11.73 3.89
C GLY A 3 -10.62 11.37 5.32
N SER A 4 -11.91 11.23 5.60
CA SER A 4 -12.38 10.81 6.93
C SER A 4 -11.81 9.46 7.39
N TYR A 5 -11.59 8.51 6.47
CA TYR A 5 -10.97 7.22 6.82
C TYR A 5 -9.48 7.37 7.13
N CYS A 6 -8.78 8.24 6.40
CA CYS A 6 -7.38 8.57 6.67
C CYS A 6 -7.22 9.25 8.03
N ASP A 7 -8.11 10.18 8.34
CA ASP A 7 -8.11 10.91 9.61
C ASP A 7 -8.42 9.99 10.80
N GLU A 8 -9.42 9.10 10.66
CA GLU A 8 -9.75 8.10 11.67
C GLU A 8 -8.60 7.10 11.89
N PHE A 9 -7.95 6.65 10.82
CA PHE A 9 -6.79 5.76 10.92
C PHE A 9 -5.62 6.46 11.64
N TYR A 10 -5.31 7.70 11.25
CA TYR A 10 -4.28 8.47 11.94
C TYR A 10 -4.60 8.68 13.41
N GLU A 11 -5.81 9.11 13.76
CA GLU A 11 -6.17 9.34 15.16
C GLU A 11 -6.13 8.07 16.01
N ALA A 12 -6.50 6.92 15.44
CA ALA A 12 -6.42 5.63 16.12
C ALA A 12 -4.96 5.23 16.40
N CYS A 13 -4.05 5.50 15.47
CA CYS A 13 -2.66 5.04 15.52
C CYS A 13 -1.64 6.12 15.90
N LYS A 14 -2.03 7.38 16.16
CA LYS A 14 -1.09 8.51 16.34
C LYS A 14 0.01 8.26 17.37
N ALA A 15 -0.29 7.50 18.42
CA ALA A 15 0.64 7.17 19.50
C ALA A 15 1.37 5.82 19.30
N ASP A 16 0.99 5.05 18.27
CA ASP A 16 1.70 3.83 17.90
C ASP A 16 3.03 4.18 17.24
N PHE A 17 3.97 3.24 17.28
CA PHE A 17 5.29 3.39 16.69
C PHE A 17 5.36 2.68 15.35
N PHE A 18 6.02 3.32 14.40
CA PHE A 18 6.36 2.75 13.10
C PHE A 18 7.84 2.91 12.81
N CYS A 19 8.41 1.90 12.16
CA CYS A 19 9.83 1.82 11.86
C CYS A 19 10.00 1.73 10.34
N SER A 20 10.79 2.65 9.79
CA SER A 20 11.25 2.64 8.39
C SER A 20 12.75 2.89 8.41
N SER A 21 13.49 2.29 7.48
CA SER A 21 14.97 2.32 7.50
C SER A 21 15.54 3.74 7.49
N THR A 22 14.88 4.61 6.75
CA THR A 22 15.23 6.01 6.50
C THR A 22 14.49 6.97 7.44
N GLY A 23 13.59 6.45 8.29
CA GLY A 23 12.67 7.27 9.09
C GLY A 23 11.69 8.09 8.24
N THR A 24 11.50 7.71 6.97
CA THR A 24 10.57 8.34 6.03
C THR A 24 9.12 8.06 6.43
N GLY A 25 8.82 6.92 7.02
CA GLY A 25 7.46 6.47 7.26
C GLY A 25 6.84 5.72 6.08
N SER A 26 7.61 5.39 5.04
CA SER A 26 7.17 4.43 4.03
C SER A 26 7.33 2.99 4.55
N PHE A 27 6.34 2.15 4.27
CA PHE A 27 6.41 0.71 4.52
C PHE A 27 7.43 0.00 3.63
N PHE A 28 7.63 0.47 2.41
CA PHE A 28 8.55 -0.16 1.46
C PHE A 28 10.01 0.16 1.78
N ASP A 29 10.24 1.21 2.59
CA ASP A 29 11.53 1.51 3.18
C ASP A 29 11.83 0.67 4.44
N THR A 30 10.96 -0.24 4.88
CA THR A 30 11.20 -1.01 6.11
C THR A 30 12.15 -2.20 5.85
N VAL A 31 13.37 -2.15 6.38
CA VAL A 31 14.25 -3.33 6.46
C VAL A 31 14.13 -3.99 7.83
N ALA A 32 13.84 -5.30 7.84
CA ALA A 32 13.55 -6.06 9.07
C ALA A 32 14.68 -5.99 10.11
N ASP A 33 15.94 -5.92 9.64
CA ASP A 33 17.14 -5.86 10.49
C ASP A 33 17.28 -4.54 11.25
N GLU A 34 16.66 -3.46 10.78
CA GLU A 34 16.64 -2.15 11.47
C GLU A 34 15.42 -1.97 12.38
N CYS A 35 14.49 -2.92 12.33
CA CYS A 35 13.30 -2.97 13.20
C CYS A 35 13.48 -3.94 14.39
N GLY A 36 14.57 -4.70 14.47
CA GLY A 36 15.01 -5.47 15.65
C GLY A 36 16.24 -4.83 16.29
N THR A 37 16.45 -4.76 17.61
CA THR A 37 15.92 -5.46 18.78
C THR A 37 15.66 -4.48 19.94
N LEU A 38 14.61 -4.77 20.72
CA LEU A 38 14.41 -4.33 22.10
C LEU A 38 15.62 -4.73 22.96
N GLY A 39 16.51 -3.77 23.23
CA GLY A 39 17.70 -4.02 24.04
C GLY A 39 18.41 -2.74 24.43
N ASP A 40 18.64 -1.84 23.49
CA ASP A 40 19.03 -0.45 23.74
C ASP A 40 18.87 0.34 22.41
N ILE A 41 17.84 1.19 22.35
CA ILE A 41 17.57 2.17 21.27
C ILE A 41 17.07 1.58 19.93
N GLN A 42 15.74 1.54 19.75
CA GLN A 42 15.14 1.61 18.41
C GLN A 42 15.48 2.99 17.82
N SER A 43 16.58 3.11 17.08
CA SER A 43 17.08 4.43 16.67
C SER A 43 16.23 5.09 15.57
N ASN A 44 15.40 4.33 14.86
CA ASN A 44 14.64 4.82 13.70
C ASN A 44 13.12 4.67 13.84
N CYS A 45 12.62 4.12 14.94
CA CYS A 45 11.18 4.02 15.16
C CYS A 45 10.66 5.33 15.76
N LYS A 46 9.61 5.85 15.16
CA LYS A 46 8.98 7.11 15.53
C LYS A 46 7.48 6.89 15.71
N SER A 47 6.84 7.73 16.51
CA SER A 47 5.38 7.72 16.56
C SER A 47 4.77 8.11 15.21
N PHE A 48 3.54 7.69 14.96
CA PHE A 48 2.79 8.14 13.78
C PHE A 48 2.62 9.67 13.77
N GLU A 49 2.44 10.28 14.94
CA GLU A 49 2.41 11.74 15.10
C GLU A 49 3.71 12.39 14.58
N GLU A 50 4.88 11.83 14.92
CA GLU A 50 6.18 12.32 14.44
C GLU A 50 6.42 12.07 12.94
N LEU A 51 5.90 10.98 12.38
CA LEU A 51 6.14 10.59 10.99
C LEU A 51 5.24 11.29 9.99
N TYR A 52 3.96 11.45 10.33
CA TYR A 52 2.92 11.87 9.40
C TYR A 52 2.27 13.19 9.84
N GLY A 53 1.99 13.36 11.13
CA GLY A 53 1.36 14.56 11.69
C GLY A 53 -0.09 14.84 11.25
N SER A 54 -0.65 14.04 10.32
CA SER A 54 -2.03 14.14 9.83
C SER A 54 -2.48 12.85 9.12
N GLY A 55 -3.80 12.69 8.93
CA GLY A 55 -4.38 11.60 8.14
C GLY A 55 -3.99 11.66 6.66
N GLU A 56 -3.98 12.85 6.06
CA GLU A 56 -3.51 13.11 4.70
C GLU A 56 -2.11 12.56 4.47
N ALA A 57 -1.14 13.03 5.27
CA ALA A 57 0.25 12.60 5.15
C ALA A 57 0.42 11.09 5.45
N LEU A 58 -0.39 10.50 6.33
CA LEU A 58 -0.34 9.08 6.61
C LEU A 58 -0.77 8.25 5.39
N CYS A 59 -1.92 8.59 4.81
CA CYS A 59 -2.50 7.84 3.69
C CYS A 59 -1.61 7.88 2.45
N GLU A 60 -1.05 9.06 2.15
CA GLU A 60 -0.19 9.24 0.98
C GLU A 60 1.18 8.62 1.20
N LYS A 61 1.75 8.72 2.40
CA LYS A 61 3.16 8.33 2.60
C LYS A 61 3.38 6.87 2.97
N MET A 62 2.51 6.26 3.77
CA MET A 62 2.76 4.92 4.33
C MET A 62 2.95 3.86 3.23
N TRP A 63 2.25 4.02 2.12
CA TRP A 63 2.24 3.08 1.00
C TRP A 63 2.71 3.76 -0.30
N ASP A 64 3.66 4.70 -0.24
CA ASP A 64 4.27 5.39 -1.39
C ASP A 64 3.24 5.86 -2.44
N ASP A 65 2.36 6.76 -2.02
CA ASP A 65 1.33 7.41 -2.82
C ASP A 65 0.27 6.45 -3.41
N SER A 66 0.19 5.21 -2.91
CA SER A 66 -0.87 4.26 -3.30
C SER A 66 -2.29 4.78 -3.00
N PHE A 67 -2.44 5.72 -2.07
CA PHE A 67 -3.71 6.36 -1.75
C PHE A 67 -3.56 7.88 -1.77
N ILE A 68 -4.36 8.57 -2.59
CA ILE A 68 -4.47 10.04 -2.57
C ILE A 68 -5.56 10.46 -1.57
N TYR A 69 -5.30 11.44 -0.71
CA TYR A 69 -6.29 11.94 0.24
C TYR A 69 -7.33 12.83 -0.46
N VAL A 70 -8.62 12.56 -0.24
CA VAL A 70 -9.71 13.39 -0.76
C VAL A 70 -10.47 14.02 0.41
N PRO A 71 -10.35 15.34 0.65
CA PRO A 71 -10.99 15.99 1.79
C PRO A 71 -12.51 15.89 1.73
N THR A 72 -13.14 15.73 2.89
CA THR A 72 -14.61 15.59 3.03
C THR A 72 -15.40 16.77 2.45
N THR A 73 -14.77 17.93 2.35
CA THR A 73 -15.35 19.18 1.83
C THR A 73 -14.62 19.65 0.57
N ASN A 74 -14.22 18.75 -0.32
CA ASN A 74 -13.47 19.15 -1.52
C ASN A 74 -14.33 20.01 -2.45
N PHE A 75 -14.31 21.32 -2.23
CA PHE A 75 -15.00 22.34 -3.03
C PHE A 75 -14.08 22.92 -4.12
N SER A 76 -12.82 22.52 -4.17
CA SER A 76 -11.78 23.24 -4.92
C SER A 76 -11.12 22.40 -6.01
N ASP A 77 -11.18 21.07 -5.90
CA ASP A 77 -10.68 20.16 -6.92
C ASP A 77 -11.86 19.48 -7.64
N PRO A 78 -12.20 19.91 -8.88
CA PRO A 78 -13.28 19.32 -9.64
C PRO A 78 -12.97 17.88 -10.07
N ASP A 79 -11.70 17.46 -10.06
CA ASP A 79 -11.26 16.13 -10.47
C ASP A 79 -11.24 15.15 -9.29
N HIS A 80 -11.39 15.65 -8.04
CA HIS A 80 -11.31 14.84 -6.82
C HIS A 80 -12.44 15.19 -5.83
N ASN A 81 -13.69 14.81 -6.12
CA ASN A 81 -14.80 15.03 -5.20
C ASN A 81 -14.84 13.99 -4.06
N ALA A 82 -15.26 14.41 -2.86
CA ALA A 82 -15.52 13.51 -1.74
C ALA A 82 -16.59 12.43 -2.03
N SER A 83 -17.48 12.65 -3.00
CA SER A 83 -18.43 11.64 -3.50
C SER A 83 -17.74 10.53 -4.29
N ASP A 84 -16.58 10.82 -4.87
CA ASP A 84 -15.86 9.97 -5.83
C ASP A 84 -14.63 9.33 -5.15
N ALA A 85 -14.62 9.30 -3.83
CA ALA A 85 -13.51 8.79 -3.05
C ALA A 85 -13.82 7.38 -2.54
N PHE A 86 -12.93 6.43 -2.87
CA PHE A 86 -12.97 5.07 -2.31
C PHE A 86 -13.00 5.08 -0.77
N VAL A 87 -13.69 4.11 -0.19
CA VAL A 87 -13.71 3.81 1.25
C VAL A 87 -13.13 2.42 1.52
N TRP A 88 -12.57 2.22 2.72
CA TRP A 88 -11.92 0.95 3.10
C TRP A 88 -12.87 -0.11 3.66
N ASP A 89 -13.97 0.31 4.27
CA ASP A 89 -14.90 -0.61 4.93
C ASP A 89 -16.34 -0.14 4.75
N TRP A 90 -17.25 -1.11 4.68
CA TRP A 90 -18.68 -0.94 4.63
C TRP A 90 -19.36 -2.23 5.14
N PRO A 91 -20.60 -2.16 5.65
CA PRO A 91 -21.29 -3.35 6.14
C PRO A 91 -21.45 -4.42 5.06
N ALA A 92 -21.13 -5.68 5.38
CA ALA A 92 -21.11 -6.80 4.42
C ALA A 92 -22.44 -7.07 3.68
N ASN A 93 -23.56 -6.58 4.22
CA ASN A 93 -24.89 -6.75 3.62
C ASN A 93 -25.38 -5.49 2.87
N GLU A 94 -24.52 -4.49 2.69
CA GLU A 94 -24.80 -3.28 1.94
C GLU A 94 -24.13 -3.33 0.56
N THR A 95 -24.67 -2.55 -0.38
CA THR A 95 -24.06 -2.38 -1.71
C THR A 95 -22.69 -1.76 -1.55
N ASN A 96 -21.68 -2.32 -2.24
CA ASN A 96 -20.33 -1.76 -2.25
C ASN A 96 -20.35 -0.30 -2.75
N PRO A 97 -20.04 0.69 -1.90
CA PRO A 97 -20.06 2.10 -2.29
C PRO A 97 -18.96 2.44 -3.31
N ASN A 98 -17.89 1.66 -3.36
CA ASN A 98 -16.78 1.86 -4.31
C ASN A 98 -17.17 1.51 -5.76
N ALA A 99 -18.27 0.79 -5.98
CA ALA A 99 -18.75 0.50 -7.33
C ALA A 99 -19.15 1.78 -8.08
N ALA A 100 -19.82 2.72 -7.41
CA ALA A 100 -20.22 4.00 -8.01
C ALA A 100 -19.02 4.91 -8.31
N VAL A 101 -17.94 4.79 -7.52
CA VAL A 101 -16.70 5.54 -7.75
C VAL A 101 -16.05 5.10 -9.07
N LEU A 102 -16.04 3.79 -9.36
CA LEU A 102 -15.45 3.23 -10.57
C LEU A 102 -16.11 3.72 -11.86
N ASP A 103 -17.40 4.08 -11.82
CA ASP A 103 -18.12 4.63 -12.98
C ASP A 103 -17.60 6.00 -13.43
N HIS A 104 -16.86 6.69 -12.56
CA HIS A 104 -16.28 8.01 -12.80
C HIS A 104 -14.76 7.98 -13.03
N VAL A 105 -14.11 6.82 -12.90
CA VAL A 105 -12.68 6.68 -13.15
C VAL A 105 -12.44 6.54 -14.65
N GLU A 106 -11.71 7.49 -15.23
CA GLU A 106 -11.18 7.34 -16.58
C GLU A 106 -10.05 6.31 -16.55
N TRP A 107 -10.33 5.12 -17.09
CA TRP A 107 -9.31 4.09 -17.26
C TRP A 107 -8.47 4.41 -18.50
N PRO A 108 -7.14 4.23 -18.44
CA PRO A 108 -6.33 4.25 -19.64
C PRO A 108 -6.82 3.17 -20.61
N ASP A 109 -6.56 3.37 -21.90
CA ASP A 109 -6.81 2.33 -22.90
C ASP A 109 -6.17 1.02 -22.46
N SER A 110 -6.87 -0.10 -22.68
CA SER A 110 -6.33 -1.41 -22.35
C SER A 110 -4.97 -1.60 -23.00
N CYS A 111 -3.95 -1.89 -22.20
CA CYS A 111 -2.62 -2.23 -22.68
C CYS A 111 -2.71 -3.36 -23.73
N ASN A 112 -1.94 -3.27 -24.80
CA ASN A 112 -1.81 -4.37 -25.75
C ASN A 112 -1.05 -5.56 -25.11
N GLU A 113 -1.13 -6.76 -25.68
CA GLU A 113 -0.48 -7.96 -25.13
C GLU A 113 1.02 -7.76 -24.83
N SER A 114 1.73 -6.99 -25.66
CA SER A 114 3.16 -6.71 -25.43
C SER A 114 3.44 -5.72 -24.29
N GLU A 115 2.48 -4.82 -24.01
CA GLU A 115 2.54 -3.90 -22.87
C GLU A 115 2.14 -4.63 -21.57
N HIS A 116 1.15 -5.51 -21.64
CA HIS A 116 0.73 -6.34 -20.51
C HIS A 116 1.90 -7.17 -19.97
N ASP A 117 2.66 -7.83 -20.84
CA ASP A 117 3.80 -8.67 -20.44
C ASP A 117 4.98 -7.88 -19.85
N ALA A 118 5.13 -6.59 -20.20
CA ALA A 118 6.17 -5.73 -19.63
C ALA A 118 5.96 -5.42 -18.13
N TRP A 119 4.73 -5.53 -17.63
CA TRP A 119 4.40 -5.35 -16.21
C TRP A 119 4.37 -6.67 -15.42
N VAL A 120 4.22 -7.81 -16.11
CA VAL A 120 4.22 -9.16 -15.51
C VAL A 120 5.65 -9.65 -15.21
N GLU A 121 6.69 -8.95 -15.68
CA GLU A 121 8.08 -9.27 -15.32
C GLU A 121 8.49 -8.82 -13.90
N PHE A 122 7.55 -8.62 -12.97
CA PHE A 122 7.89 -8.39 -11.57
C PHE A 122 8.75 -9.54 -11.02
N ASP A 123 8.40 -10.79 -11.34
CA ASP A 123 9.12 -11.98 -10.85
C ASP A 123 10.54 -12.08 -11.43
N LEU A 124 10.72 -11.75 -12.71
CA LEU A 124 12.04 -11.81 -13.36
C LEU A 124 12.94 -10.67 -12.90
N LYS A 125 12.38 -9.47 -12.77
CA LYS A 125 13.11 -8.30 -12.28
C LYS A 125 13.47 -8.42 -10.80
N ALA A 126 12.58 -9.00 -9.98
CA ALA A 126 12.87 -9.34 -8.59
C ALA A 126 14.01 -10.37 -8.47
N LEU A 127 14.08 -11.35 -9.39
CA LEU A 127 15.19 -12.32 -9.43
C LEU A 127 16.53 -11.69 -9.85
N GLU A 128 16.51 -10.71 -10.77
CA GLU A 128 17.72 -9.98 -11.18
C GLU A 128 18.21 -9.01 -10.08
N GLU A 129 17.30 -8.32 -9.39
CA GLU A 129 17.63 -7.32 -8.37
C GLU A 129 17.96 -7.97 -7.00
N CYS A 130 17.46 -9.18 -6.72
CA CYS A 130 17.72 -9.94 -5.49
C CYS A 130 18.36 -11.32 -5.76
N PRO A 131 19.60 -11.41 -6.28
CA PRO A 131 20.21 -12.66 -6.74
C PRO A 131 20.54 -13.69 -5.63
N ASN A 132 20.38 -13.34 -4.35
CA ASN A 132 20.87 -14.13 -3.21
C ASN A 132 19.79 -14.88 -2.41
N VAL A 133 18.55 -15.02 -2.89
CA VAL A 133 17.53 -15.81 -2.16
C VAL A 133 17.73 -17.33 -2.35
N ILE A 134 18.70 -17.77 -3.16
CA ILE A 134 19.09 -19.19 -3.23
C ILE A 134 20.34 -19.45 -2.41
N SER A 135 20.18 -19.54 -1.09
CA SER A 135 21.00 -20.45 -0.29
C SER A 135 20.32 -20.82 1.03
N ASP A 136 19.45 -21.82 1.01
CA ASP A 136 19.68 -22.92 1.94
C ASP A 136 19.44 -24.25 1.23
N GLY A 137 20.54 -25.00 1.09
CA GLY A 137 20.56 -26.27 0.44
C GLY A 137 19.88 -27.31 1.33
N THR A 138 18.62 -27.60 1.07
CA THR A 138 18.11 -28.96 1.24
C THR A 138 17.20 -29.33 0.07
N THR A 139 17.68 -30.30 -0.69
CA THR A 139 17.06 -30.95 -1.84
C THR A 139 15.58 -31.27 -1.65
N GLY A 140 14.72 -30.83 -2.58
CA GLY A 140 13.34 -31.33 -2.66
C GLY A 140 12.48 -30.66 -3.74
N ASN A 141 12.63 -31.11 -4.99
CA ASN A 141 11.65 -31.04 -6.09
C ASN A 141 10.72 -29.82 -6.17
N VAL A 142 11.02 -28.89 -7.09
CA VAL A 142 9.99 -28.05 -7.71
C VAL A 142 9.17 -28.94 -8.64
N THR A 143 8.14 -29.58 -8.11
CA THR A 143 7.07 -30.11 -8.96
C THR A 143 6.27 -28.93 -9.50
N ASN A 144 6.21 -28.81 -10.83
CA ASN A 144 5.20 -28.01 -11.53
C ASN A 144 3.82 -28.29 -10.90
N ALA A 145 3.34 -27.37 -10.09
CA ALA A 145 1.94 -27.35 -9.67
C ALA A 145 1.15 -26.64 -10.77
N THR A 146 0.83 -27.37 -11.84
CA THR A 146 -0.40 -27.14 -12.58
C THR A 146 -1.57 -27.43 -11.63
N GLY A 147 -1.88 -26.48 -10.75
CA GLY A 147 -3.06 -26.46 -9.90
C GLY A 147 -4.02 -25.42 -10.45
N GLY A 148 -5.02 -25.88 -11.20
CA GLY A 148 -5.98 -25.04 -11.89
C GLY A 148 -6.74 -24.08 -10.98
N TYR A 149 -6.96 -22.88 -11.51
CA TYR A 149 -8.00 -21.97 -11.06
C TYR A 149 -9.36 -22.63 -11.38
N ASN A 150 -10.19 -22.84 -10.36
CA ASN A 150 -11.60 -23.20 -10.54
C ASN A 150 -12.44 -21.97 -10.15
N PRO A 151 -13.35 -21.48 -11.01
CA PRO A 151 -14.15 -20.28 -10.76
C PRO A 151 -15.07 -20.39 -9.55
#